data_AF-A0A8H4IYE3-F1
#
_entry.id   AF-A0A8H4IYE3-F1
#
_cell.length_a   1.000
_cell.length_b   1.000
_cell.length_c   1.000
_cell.angle_alpha   90.00
_cell.angle_beta   90.00
_cell.angle_gamma   90.00
#
_symmetry.space_group_name_H-M   'P 1'
#
loop_
_entity.id
_entity.type
_entity.pdbx_description
1 polymer ?
#
loop_
_entity_poly.entity_id
_entity_poly.type
_entity_poly.pdbx_seq_one_letter_code
_entity_poly.pdbx_strand_id
1 'polypeptide(L)'
;MTSERRLRRTRFVCISDTHNQTPKLPAGDVLIHAGDLTNQGSISELRKIAAWLEKADFEAKLVVAGNHDITLDEPFYSQHGAYFHNQQPQNSAECIALLRSSPTITYLQHEARTIQLKSPDGPRTYFNVFGSPYSPECGNWAFQYKRDTEHKLWNEIPLDTDVLITHAPPQFHCDTNSKGIADGCKDLREALMRIRPPLHVCGHRHEGRGSERVRWKIDLPIAGLLESQTDVWKDPGTGSNKQSLVDLSLRGGNPIDNDFNHTSSVVSNSVSFTSTPASPIQQEASSQPDVMVAAYANPRRSSVVKKLSSLSRTFQPPRVGRPAAIATAQTQEDEQLISRLDSWRTAALLGRMGKRETCVVNTAIMAQSYGAGGPRRLNKPIVVDIDLPVWPAESR
;
A
#
# COMPACT_ATOMS: atom_id res chain seq x y z
N MET A 1 26.25 -28.00 -4.22
CA MET A 1 26.14 -27.31 -2.92
C MET A 1 25.81 -25.85 -3.21
N THR A 2 24.54 -25.46 -3.10
CA THR A 2 24.15 -24.05 -3.19
C THR A 2 24.64 -23.35 -1.93
N SER A 3 25.58 -22.41 -2.07
CA SER A 3 25.97 -21.51 -0.98
C SER A 3 24.70 -20.89 -0.41
N GLU A 4 24.41 -21.09 0.87
CA GLU A 4 23.31 -20.41 1.55
C GLU A 4 23.46 -18.89 1.34
N ARG A 5 22.39 -18.21 0.92
CA ARG A 5 22.38 -16.76 0.77
C ARG A 5 22.56 -16.13 2.14
N ARG A 6 23.62 -15.33 2.30
CA ARG A 6 23.82 -14.55 3.52
C ARG A 6 22.74 -13.48 3.62
N LEU A 7 21.95 -13.51 4.69
CA LEU A 7 20.97 -12.47 5.00
C LEU A 7 21.53 -11.48 6.04
N ARG A 8 21.08 -10.23 5.98
CA ARG A 8 21.32 -9.22 7.02
C ARG A 8 20.05 -8.42 7.26
N ARG A 9 19.81 -8.07 8.53
CA ARG A 9 18.70 -7.22 8.94
C ARG A 9 18.78 -5.86 8.27
N THR A 10 17.73 -5.49 7.58
CA THR A 10 17.47 -4.16 7.02
C THR A 10 16.29 -3.55 7.76
N ARG A 11 16.46 -2.30 8.22
CA ARG A 11 15.45 -1.54 8.96
C ARG A 11 14.73 -0.56 8.06
N PHE A 12 13.44 -0.78 7.86
CA PHE A 12 12.54 0.11 7.16
C PHE A 12 11.83 1.03 8.15
N VAL A 13 11.79 2.32 7.87
CA VAL A 13 10.94 3.30 8.55
C VAL A 13 9.83 3.65 7.58
N CYS A 14 8.60 3.29 7.93
CA CYS A 14 7.48 3.35 7.02
C CYS A 14 6.43 4.37 7.52
N ILE A 15 6.04 5.26 6.61
CA ILE A 15 5.11 6.37 6.85
C ILE A 15 4.19 6.56 5.63
N SER A 16 3.03 7.16 5.85
CA SER A 16 2.14 7.65 4.80
C SER A 16 1.21 8.73 5.35
N ASP A 17 0.48 9.39 4.46
CA ASP A 17 -0.60 10.32 4.83
C ASP A 17 -0.09 11.43 5.76
N THR A 18 1.08 12.00 5.41
CA THR A 18 1.70 13.04 6.21
C THR A 18 1.02 14.39 6.00
N HIS A 19 0.39 14.64 4.85
CA HIS A 19 -0.41 15.84 4.58
C HIS A 19 0.30 17.14 5.01
N ASN A 20 1.49 17.39 4.45
CA ASN A 20 2.43 18.48 4.77
C ASN A 20 3.09 18.45 6.15
N GLN A 21 2.85 17.42 6.96
CA GLN A 21 3.55 17.24 8.23
C GLN A 21 4.93 16.64 8.00
N THR A 22 5.88 17.00 8.87
CA THR A 22 7.26 16.52 8.81
C THR A 22 7.62 15.88 10.16
N PRO A 23 7.06 14.70 10.47
CA PRO A 23 7.23 14.07 11.77
C PRO A 23 8.70 13.73 12.03
N LYS A 24 9.08 13.61 13.30
CA LYS A 24 10.42 13.13 13.67
C LYS A 24 10.54 11.66 13.28
N LEU A 25 11.55 11.33 12.48
CA LEU A 25 11.82 9.98 12.01
C LEU A 25 12.82 9.28 12.97
N PRO A 26 12.57 8.02 13.36
CA PRO A 26 13.60 7.20 14.01
C PRO A 26 14.69 6.81 13.01
N ALA A 27 15.85 6.37 13.51
CA ALA A 27 16.92 5.85 12.66
C ALA A 27 16.51 4.54 11.97
N GLY A 28 16.94 4.38 10.71
CA GLY A 28 16.78 3.18 9.91
C GLY A 28 17.63 3.25 8.64
N ASP A 29 17.58 2.18 7.85
CA ASP A 29 18.36 2.07 6.61
C ASP A 29 17.58 2.64 5.41
N VAL A 30 16.27 2.36 5.37
CA VAL A 30 15.36 2.73 4.28
C VAL A 30 14.15 3.49 4.81
N LEU A 31 13.83 4.64 4.23
CA LEU A 31 12.58 5.36 4.45
C LEU A 31 11.57 5.01 3.34
N ILE A 32 10.35 4.66 3.71
CA ILE A 32 9.23 4.46 2.77
C ILE A 32 8.12 5.49 3.08
N HIS A 33 7.71 6.26 2.07
CA HIS A 33 6.51 7.11 2.11
C HIS A 33 5.44 6.59 1.13
N ALA A 34 4.35 6.02 1.64
CA ALA A 34 3.31 5.38 0.82
C ALA A 34 2.15 6.32 0.43
N GLY A 35 2.48 7.51 -0.09
CA GLY A 35 1.50 8.47 -0.60
C GLY A 35 0.93 9.46 0.40
N ASP A 36 0.20 10.44 -0.14
CA ASP A 36 -0.37 11.60 0.54
C ASP A 36 0.69 12.43 1.29
N LEU A 37 1.70 12.82 0.51
CA LEU A 37 2.78 13.71 0.93
C LEU A 37 2.21 15.09 1.31
N THR A 38 1.23 15.55 0.53
CA THR A 38 0.69 16.91 0.58
C THR A 38 -0.81 16.94 0.92
N ASN A 39 -1.38 18.14 1.10
CA ASN A 39 -2.85 18.24 1.22
C ASN A 39 -3.52 18.37 -0.16
N GLN A 40 -2.91 19.11 -1.09
CA GLN A 40 -3.48 19.38 -2.42
C GLN A 40 -2.41 19.50 -3.52
N GLY A 41 -1.21 18.96 -3.32
CA GLY A 41 -0.19 18.88 -4.37
C GLY A 41 0.31 20.21 -4.93
N SER A 42 0.15 21.34 -4.26
CA SER A 42 0.74 22.59 -4.76
C SER A 42 2.27 22.50 -4.81
N ILE A 43 2.89 23.25 -5.71
CA ILE A 43 4.36 23.20 -5.85
C ILE A 43 5.08 23.61 -4.57
N SER A 44 4.51 24.54 -3.79
CA SER A 44 5.04 24.95 -2.50
C SER A 44 5.03 23.83 -1.46
N GLU A 45 3.96 23.02 -1.44
CA GLU A 45 3.86 21.87 -0.56
C GLU A 45 4.87 20.79 -0.95
N LEU A 46 4.94 20.48 -2.25
CA LEU A 46 5.88 19.50 -2.78
C LEU A 46 7.33 19.91 -2.53
N ARG A 47 7.71 21.16 -2.78
CA ARG A 47 9.07 21.67 -2.47
C ARG A 47 9.42 21.50 -1.00
N LYS A 48 8.48 21.81 -0.09
CA LYS A 48 8.69 21.67 1.35
C LYS A 48 8.90 20.21 1.76
N ILE A 49 8.10 19.30 1.23
CA ILE A 49 8.20 17.88 1.58
C ILE A 49 9.41 17.21 0.92
N ALA A 50 9.70 17.50 -0.35
CA ALA A 50 10.92 17.04 -1.01
C ALA A 50 12.17 17.43 -0.21
N ALA A 51 12.29 18.71 0.17
CA ALA A 51 13.43 19.18 0.97
C ALA A 51 13.54 18.49 2.34
N TRP A 52 12.41 18.16 2.98
CA TRP A 52 12.41 17.42 4.25
C TRP A 52 12.85 15.96 4.06
N LEU A 53 12.38 15.28 3.01
CA LEU A 53 12.75 13.91 2.67
C LEU A 53 14.23 13.80 2.27
N GLU A 54 14.75 14.75 1.49
CA GLU A 54 16.15 14.80 1.07
C GLU A 54 17.09 14.96 2.27
N LYS A 55 16.68 15.74 3.28
CA LYS A 55 17.43 15.93 4.52
C LYS A 55 17.40 14.71 5.45
N ALA A 56 16.48 13.77 5.25
CA ALA A 56 16.36 12.60 6.10
C ALA A 56 17.58 11.68 5.96
N ASP A 57 18.15 11.27 7.09
CA ASP A 57 19.36 10.45 7.15
C ASP A 57 19.04 8.96 6.96
N PHE A 58 18.75 8.61 5.70
CA PHE A 58 18.50 7.25 5.24
C PHE A 58 19.28 7.01 3.95
N GLU A 59 19.77 5.79 3.78
CA GLU A 59 20.52 5.41 2.60
C GLU A 59 19.62 5.36 1.35
N ALA A 60 18.38 4.88 1.51
CA ALA A 60 17.37 4.91 0.45
C ALA A 60 16.07 5.57 0.95
N LYS A 61 15.44 6.40 0.11
CA LYS A 61 14.11 6.98 0.34
C LYS A 61 13.19 6.59 -0.80
N LEU A 62 12.21 5.74 -0.54
CA LEU A 62 11.25 5.23 -1.52
C LEU A 62 9.93 5.98 -1.34
N VAL A 63 9.43 6.62 -2.39
CA VAL A 63 8.25 7.48 -2.32
C VAL A 63 7.27 7.12 -3.42
N VAL A 64 6.02 6.96 -3.03
CA VAL A 64 4.87 6.85 -3.94
C VAL A 64 3.95 8.04 -3.65
N ALA A 65 3.22 8.52 -4.66
CA ALA A 65 2.20 9.56 -4.48
C ALA A 65 0.90 8.98 -3.90
N GLY A 66 0.04 9.83 -3.34
CA GLY A 66 -1.33 9.46 -3.00
C GLY A 66 -2.36 10.33 -3.69
N ASN A 67 -3.63 10.16 -3.33
CA ASN A 67 -4.73 10.85 -4.00
C ASN A 67 -4.77 12.36 -3.74
N HIS A 68 -4.11 12.84 -2.67
CA HIS A 68 -3.98 14.28 -2.37
C HIS A 68 -2.82 14.96 -3.13
N ASP A 69 -1.91 14.20 -3.72
CA ASP A 69 -0.76 14.72 -4.46
C ASP A 69 -1.15 15.06 -5.91
N ILE A 70 -2.23 15.83 -6.06
CA ILE A 70 -3.01 15.91 -7.31
C ILE A 70 -2.23 16.38 -8.54
N THR A 71 -1.20 17.23 -8.36
CA THR A 71 -0.40 17.72 -9.49
C THR A 71 0.57 16.67 -10.02
N LEU A 72 0.79 15.57 -9.29
CA LEU A 72 1.60 14.43 -9.74
C LEU A 72 0.84 13.49 -10.68
N ASP A 73 -0.49 13.63 -10.76
CA ASP A 73 -1.35 12.99 -11.76
C ASP A 73 -1.74 14.03 -12.82
N GLU A 74 -0.92 14.14 -13.86
CA GLU A 74 -1.12 15.13 -14.94
C GLU A 74 -2.48 15.00 -15.65
N PRO A 75 -2.96 13.79 -16.02
CA PRO A 75 -4.32 13.62 -16.54
C PRO A 75 -5.40 14.16 -15.62
N PHE A 76 -5.37 13.80 -14.33
CA PHE A 76 -6.35 14.29 -13.35
C PHE A 76 -6.26 15.81 -13.18
N TYR A 77 -5.04 16.34 -13.00
CA TYR A 77 -4.83 17.76 -12.78
C TYR A 77 -5.23 18.62 -13.98
N SER A 78 -5.04 18.13 -15.20
CA SER A 78 -5.46 18.84 -16.41
C SER A 78 -6.99 19.01 -16.47
N GLN A 79 -7.75 18.04 -15.95
CA GLN A 79 -9.21 18.05 -15.95
C GLN A 79 -9.80 18.76 -14.73
N HIS A 80 -9.20 18.58 -13.56
CA HIS A 80 -9.76 19.02 -12.27
C HIS A 80 -8.95 20.13 -11.60
N GLY A 81 -7.78 20.50 -12.11
CA GLY A 81 -6.85 21.43 -11.46
C GLY A 81 -7.47 22.81 -11.19
N ALA A 82 -8.37 23.28 -12.04
CA ALA A 82 -9.10 24.53 -11.81
C ALA A 82 -10.03 24.47 -10.57
N TYR A 83 -10.54 23.29 -10.20
CA TYR A 83 -11.34 23.13 -8.97
C TYR A 83 -10.49 23.34 -7.71
N PHE A 84 -9.23 22.90 -7.73
CA PHE A 84 -8.34 22.97 -6.57
C PHE A 84 -7.49 24.25 -6.53
N HIS A 85 -7.00 24.70 -7.67
CA HIS A 85 -5.96 25.72 -7.81
C HIS A 85 -6.36 26.83 -8.78
N ASN A 86 -7.64 27.24 -8.82
CA ASN A 86 -8.15 28.29 -9.74
C ASN A 86 -7.35 29.60 -9.71
N GLN A 87 -6.90 30.03 -8.53
CA GLN A 87 -6.17 31.29 -8.36
C GLN A 87 -4.69 31.16 -8.74
N GLN A 88 -4.12 29.96 -8.65
CA GLN A 88 -2.72 29.69 -8.94
C GLN A 88 -2.58 28.32 -9.61
N PRO A 89 -2.89 28.19 -10.91
CA PRO A 89 -2.67 26.96 -11.64
C PRO A 89 -1.21 26.51 -11.52
N GLN A 90 -1.01 25.22 -11.32
CA GLN A 90 0.30 24.62 -11.13
C GLN A 90 0.79 23.99 -12.44
N ASN A 91 2.08 23.72 -12.54
CA ASN A 91 2.65 22.96 -13.64
C ASN A 91 2.96 21.54 -13.17
N SER A 92 2.20 20.54 -13.64
CA SER A 92 2.39 19.13 -13.26
C SER A 92 3.79 18.62 -13.58
N ALA A 93 4.38 19.00 -14.72
CA ALA A 93 5.73 18.58 -15.08
C ALA A 93 6.78 19.11 -14.09
N GLU A 94 6.66 20.37 -13.65
CA GLU A 94 7.53 20.95 -12.62
C GLU A 94 7.34 20.25 -11.27
N CYS A 95 6.10 19.98 -10.87
CA CYS A 95 5.77 19.27 -9.64
C CYS A 95 6.36 17.84 -9.61
N ILE A 96 6.20 17.08 -10.70
CA ILE A 96 6.75 15.73 -10.84
C ILE A 96 8.28 15.77 -10.82
N ALA A 97 8.89 16.77 -11.47
CA ALA A 97 10.34 16.91 -11.55
C ALA A 97 11.00 17.09 -10.17
N LEU A 98 10.31 17.69 -9.18
CA LEU A 98 10.82 17.83 -7.81
C LEU A 98 11.15 16.49 -7.14
N LEU A 99 10.35 15.45 -7.42
CA LEU A 99 10.58 14.11 -6.86
C LEU A 99 11.44 13.25 -7.79
N ARG A 100 11.18 13.28 -9.10
CA ARG A 100 11.91 12.44 -10.07
C ARG A 100 13.37 12.85 -10.27
N SER A 101 13.69 14.14 -10.14
CA SER A 101 15.05 14.65 -10.35
C SER A 101 15.88 14.70 -9.07
N SER A 102 15.29 14.33 -7.92
CA SER A 102 15.99 14.32 -6.65
C SER A 102 17.11 13.27 -6.70
N PRO A 103 18.34 13.60 -6.26
CA PRO A 103 19.43 12.64 -6.22
C PRO A 103 19.30 11.61 -5.08
N THR A 104 18.38 11.82 -4.13
CA THR A 104 18.24 10.96 -2.95
C THR A 104 16.88 10.30 -2.80
N ILE A 105 15.86 10.79 -3.51
CA ILE A 105 14.51 10.21 -3.51
C ILE A 105 14.36 9.29 -4.72
N THR A 106 13.95 8.05 -4.46
CA THR A 106 13.44 7.14 -5.49
C THR A 106 11.92 7.28 -5.53
N TYR A 107 11.42 8.12 -6.43
CA TYR A 107 9.98 8.24 -6.69
C TYR A 107 9.51 7.11 -7.60
N LEU A 108 8.47 6.40 -7.20
CA LEU A 108 7.90 5.27 -7.92
C LEU A 108 6.45 5.60 -8.32
N GLN A 109 6.17 5.56 -9.62
CA GLN A 109 4.84 5.82 -10.15
C GLN A 109 4.38 4.66 -11.04
N HIS A 110 3.91 3.60 -10.40
CA HIS A 110 3.55 2.32 -11.04
C HIS A 110 4.75 1.68 -11.77
N GLU A 111 5.85 1.53 -11.04
CA GLU A 111 7.11 1.01 -11.61
C GLU A 111 7.88 0.13 -10.61
N ALA A 112 8.78 -0.70 -11.16
CA ALA A 112 9.68 -1.56 -10.41
C ALA A 112 11.11 -0.98 -10.36
N ARG A 113 11.82 -1.18 -9.25
CA ARG A 113 13.26 -0.87 -9.11
C ARG A 113 13.95 -1.93 -8.25
N THR A 114 15.24 -2.16 -8.50
CA THR A 114 16.10 -2.88 -7.58
C THR A 114 16.86 -1.87 -6.72
N ILE A 115 16.78 -2.00 -5.41
CA ILE A 115 17.48 -1.16 -4.45
C ILE A 115 18.70 -1.91 -3.92
N GLN A 116 19.84 -1.24 -3.88
CA GLN A 116 21.07 -1.75 -3.30
C GLN A 116 21.57 -0.78 -2.24
N LEU A 117 21.66 -1.26 -1.01
CA LEU A 117 22.30 -0.54 0.08
C LEU A 117 23.81 -0.86 -0.01
N LYS A 118 24.63 0.15 -0.19
CA LYS A 118 26.08 0.11 -0.42
C LYS A 118 26.90 0.69 0.74
N SER A 119 26.28 1.33 1.72
CA SER A 119 26.96 1.89 2.88
C SER A 119 27.86 0.83 3.53
N PRO A 120 29.17 1.09 3.70
CA PRO A 120 30.11 0.13 4.27
C PRO A 120 29.71 -0.33 5.68
N ASP A 121 29.15 0.60 6.46
CA ASP A 121 28.68 0.38 7.82
C ASP A 121 27.21 -0.10 7.85
N GLY A 122 26.53 -0.06 6.71
CA GLY A 122 25.13 -0.47 6.54
C GLY A 122 24.93 -1.98 6.38
N PRO A 123 23.68 -2.40 6.12
CA PRO A 123 23.32 -3.82 5.97
C PRO A 123 23.90 -4.44 4.69
N ARG A 124 24.26 -3.65 3.68
CA ARG A 124 24.77 -4.12 2.38
C ARG A 124 23.82 -5.11 1.69
N THR A 125 22.52 -4.87 1.81
CA THR A 125 21.46 -5.72 1.29
C THR A 125 20.92 -5.19 -0.03
N TYR A 126 20.20 -6.03 -0.75
CA TYR A 126 19.46 -5.65 -1.94
C TYR A 126 18.06 -6.27 -1.94
N PHE A 127 17.12 -5.62 -2.62
CA PHE A 127 15.75 -6.08 -2.77
C PHE A 127 15.07 -5.46 -3.99
N ASN A 128 14.05 -6.12 -4.50
CA ASN A 128 13.19 -5.58 -5.55
C ASN A 128 11.98 -4.89 -4.94
N VAL A 129 11.72 -3.65 -5.36
CA VAL A 129 10.56 -2.86 -4.97
C VAL A 129 9.65 -2.59 -6.16
N PHE A 130 8.34 -2.64 -5.94
CA PHE A 130 7.34 -2.10 -6.86
C PHE A 130 6.51 -1.05 -6.13
N GLY A 131 6.29 0.11 -6.75
CA GLY A 131 5.56 1.22 -6.14
C GLY A 131 4.42 1.72 -7.04
N SER A 132 3.21 1.91 -6.51
CA SER A 132 2.04 2.37 -7.29
C SER A 132 1.13 3.32 -6.49
N PRO A 133 0.81 4.52 -7.02
CA PRO A 133 -0.04 5.49 -6.31
C PRO A 133 -1.54 5.16 -6.43
N TYR A 134 -1.91 4.26 -7.32
CA TYR A 134 -3.29 4.02 -7.68
C TYR A 134 -4.13 3.47 -6.54
N SER A 135 -5.36 3.96 -6.43
CA SER A 135 -6.37 3.52 -5.46
C SER A 135 -7.75 3.38 -6.11
N PRO A 136 -8.63 2.52 -5.58
CA PRO A 136 -10.02 2.51 -5.98
C PRO A 136 -10.69 3.86 -5.67
N GLU A 137 -11.67 4.25 -6.50
CA GLU A 137 -12.33 5.56 -6.41
C GLU A 137 -12.88 5.87 -5.01
N CYS A 138 -12.66 7.11 -4.59
CA CYS A 138 -13.06 7.65 -3.31
C CYS A 138 -13.14 9.18 -3.43
N GLY A 139 -14.24 9.68 -4.01
CA GLY A 139 -14.44 11.10 -4.26
C GLY A 139 -13.77 11.56 -5.56
N ASN A 140 -13.48 12.86 -5.66
CA ASN A 140 -12.83 13.45 -6.82
C ASN A 140 -11.37 13.76 -6.50
N TRP A 141 -10.49 12.75 -6.58
CA TRP A 141 -9.07 12.86 -6.27
C TRP A 141 -8.19 12.12 -7.28
N ALA A 142 -6.90 12.43 -7.28
CA ALA A 142 -5.92 11.87 -8.22
C ALA A 142 -5.69 10.37 -8.01
N PHE A 143 -5.14 9.72 -9.04
CA PHE A 143 -4.73 8.32 -9.06
C PHE A 143 -5.86 7.33 -8.76
N GLN A 144 -7.10 7.68 -9.08
CA GLN A 144 -8.25 6.82 -8.84
C GLN A 144 -8.69 6.05 -10.08
N TYR A 145 -9.10 4.80 -9.88
CA TYR A 145 -9.79 3.99 -10.88
C TYR A 145 -11.12 3.47 -10.35
N LYS A 146 -12.06 3.19 -11.25
CA LYS A 146 -13.39 2.69 -10.89
C LYS A 146 -13.34 1.27 -10.34
N ARG A 147 -14.08 0.98 -9.27
CA ARG A 147 -14.11 -0.35 -8.62
C ARG A 147 -14.74 -1.43 -9.49
N ASP A 148 -15.75 -1.07 -10.26
CA ASP A 148 -16.57 -2.02 -11.03
C ASP A 148 -16.03 -2.26 -12.45
N THR A 149 -14.83 -1.76 -12.76
CA THR A 149 -14.18 -1.96 -14.06
C THR A 149 -13.09 -2.99 -13.90
N GLU A 150 -13.11 -4.05 -14.71
CA GLU A 150 -11.98 -4.97 -14.76
C GLU A 150 -10.71 -4.22 -15.17
N HIS A 151 -9.75 -4.12 -14.25
CA HIS A 151 -8.46 -3.53 -14.52
C HIS A 151 -7.34 -4.54 -14.31
N LYS A 152 -6.42 -4.62 -15.28
CA LYS A 152 -5.24 -5.48 -15.21
C LYS A 152 -4.05 -4.80 -14.53
N LEU A 153 -4.27 -3.64 -13.92
CA LEU A 153 -3.25 -2.81 -13.28
C LEU A 153 -2.31 -3.63 -12.36
N TRP A 154 -2.88 -4.43 -11.47
CA TRP A 154 -2.10 -5.19 -10.50
C TRP A 154 -1.45 -6.46 -11.07
N ASN A 155 -1.69 -6.80 -12.35
CA ASN A 155 -0.99 -7.89 -13.04
C ASN A 155 0.43 -7.49 -13.45
N GLU A 156 0.68 -6.18 -13.59
CA GLU A 156 1.98 -5.62 -13.96
C GLU A 156 3.01 -5.73 -12.85
N ILE A 157 2.58 -5.97 -11.60
CA ILE A 157 3.52 -6.16 -10.48
C ILE A 157 4.37 -7.42 -10.73
N PRO A 158 5.71 -7.29 -10.78
CA PRO A 158 6.62 -8.40 -11.00
C PRO A 158 6.53 -9.46 -9.91
N LEU A 159 6.64 -10.72 -10.31
CA LEU A 159 6.53 -11.85 -9.41
C LEU A 159 7.68 -11.92 -8.39
N ASP A 160 8.81 -11.27 -8.66
CA ASP A 160 10.01 -11.24 -7.83
C ASP A 160 10.06 -10.04 -6.88
N THR A 161 8.99 -9.24 -6.79
CA THR A 161 8.85 -8.13 -5.84
C THR A 161 9.04 -8.61 -4.40
N ASP A 162 9.89 -7.92 -3.63
CA ASP A 162 10.13 -8.18 -2.22
C ASP A 162 9.42 -7.16 -1.32
N VAL A 163 9.42 -5.90 -1.76
CA VAL A 163 8.74 -4.80 -1.09
C VAL A 163 7.71 -4.23 -2.07
N LEU A 164 6.43 -4.32 -1.72
CA LEU A 164 5.36 -3.65 -2.45
C LEU A 164 4.99 -2.36 -1.72
N ILE A 165 4.85 -1.26 -2.44
CA ILE A 165 4.38 0.03 -1.91
C ILE A 165 3.16 0.44 -2.71
N THR A 166 2.01 0.55 -2.06
CA THR A 166 0.80 1.11 -2.69
C THR A 166 0.23 2.20 -1.83
N HIS A 167 -0.47 3.17 -2.41
CA HIS A 167 -1.17 4.13 -1.55
C HIS A 167 -2.37 3.47 -0.85
N ALA A 168 -3.23 2.76 -1.61
CA ALA A 168 -4.39 2.06 -1.05
C ALA A 168 -4.02 0.73 -0.36
N PRO A 169 -4.71 0.35 0.73
CA PRO A 169 -4.57 -0.96 1.33
C PRO A 169 -5.30 -2.05 0.52
N PRO A 170 -4.90 -3.33 0.64
CA PRO A 170 -5.64 -4.45 0.07
C PRO A 170 -6.91 -4.69 0.89
N GLN A 171 -7.95 -5.26 0.29
CA GLN A 171 -9.19 -5.57 1.01
C GLN A 171 -8.92 -6.51 2.20
N PHE A 172 -9.55 -6.24 3.34
CA PHE A 172 -9.51 -6.99 4.60
C PHE A 172 -8.19 -6.99 5.38
N HIS A 173 -7.17 -6.25 4.95
CA HIS A 173 -5.93 -6.11 5.72
C HIS A 173 -5.59 -4.65 5.92
N CYS A 174 -5.64 -4.21 7.19
CA CYS A 174 -5.32 -2.83 7.56
C CYS A 174 -6.08 -1.77 6.73
N ASP A 175 -7.35 -2.02 6.40
CA ASP A 175 -8.13 -1.27 5.41
C ASP A 175 -9.42 -0.64 5.95
N THR A 176 -9.54 -0.55 7.27
CA THR A 176 -10.69 0.05 7.95
C THR A 176 -10.83 1.53 7.60
N ASN A 177 -12.01 1.96 7.19
CA ASN A 177 -12.33 3.37 6.96
C ASN A 177 -12.95 4.05 8.21
N SER A 178 -13.28 5.34 8.07
CA SER A 178 -13.91 6.15 9.13
C SER A 178 -15.26 5.64 9.64
N LYS A 179 -15.93 4.73 8.91
CA LYS A 179 -17.18 4.07 9.33
C LYS A 179 -16.94 2.74 10.04
N GLY A 180 -15.68 2.31 10.20
CA GLY A 180 -15.33 1.04 10.83
C GLY A 180 -15.56 -0.18 9.93
N ILE A 181 -15.63 0.00 8.61
CA ILE A 181 -15.80 -1.09 7.65
C ILE A 181 -14.56 -1.22 6.74
N ALA A 182 -14.32 -2.42 6.25
CA ALA A 182 -13.27 -2.72 5.28
C ALA A 182 -13.54 -1.99 3.95
N ASP A 183 -12.51 -1.37 3.38
CA ASP A 183 -12.62 -0.48 2.22
C ASP A 183 -11.39 -0.56 1.29
N GLY A 184 -10.60 -1.62 1.43
CA GLY A 184 -9.42 -1.87 0.62
C GLY A 184 -9.75 -2.36 -0.80
N CYS A 185 -8.70 -2.57 -1.59
CA CYS A 185 -8.78 -3.01 -2.97
C CYS A 185 -8.85 -4.55 -3.07
N LYS A 186 -9.91 -5.08 -3.69
CA LYS A 186 -10.11 -6.52 -3.93
C LYS A 186 -9.01 -7.09 -4.85
N ASP A 187 -8.77 -6.46 -5.98
CA ASP A 187 -7.77 -6.94 -6.96
C ASP A 187 -6.34 -6.87 -6.42
N LEU A 188 -6.05 -5.91 -5.52
CA LEU A 188 -4.76 -5.84 -4.84
C LEU A 188 -4.58 -7.00 -3.85
N ARG A 189 -5.64 -7.41 -3.14
CA ARG A 189 -5.62 -8.61 -2.28
C ARG A 189 -5.32 -9.87 -3.10
N GLU A 190 -5.95 -10.01 -4.27
CA GLU A 190 -5.66 -11.11 -5.20
C GLU A 190 -4.20 -11.05 -5.71
N ALA A 191 -3.72 -9.85 -6.04
CA ALA A 191 -2.33 -9.64 -6.43
C ALA A 191 -1.35 -10.01 -5.30
N LEU A 192 -1.65 -9.69 -4.04
CA LEU A 192 -0.81 -10.09 -2.91
C LEU A 192 -0.74 -11.61 -2.76
N MET A 193 -1.84 -12.33 -2.91
CA MET A 193 -1.79 -13.80 -2.95
C MET A 193 -0.96 -14.30 -4.14
N ARG A 194 -1.09 -13.66 -5.30
CA ARG A 194 -0.30 -13.97 -6.51
C ARG A 194 1.18 -13.62 -6.35
N ILE A 195 1.57 -12.61 -5.57
CA ILE A 195 2.95 -12.04 -5.51
C ILE A 195 3.69 -12.45 -4.23
N ARG A 196 2.98 -12.49 -3.11
CA ARG A 196 3.48 -12.81 -1.78
C ARG A 196 4.77 -12.05 -1.44
N PRO A 197 4.80 -10.70 -1.60
CA PRO A 197 5.97 -9.94 -1.21
C PRO A 197 6.13 -10.08 0.32
N PRO A 198 7.36 -10.28 0.84
CA PRO A 198 7.63 -10.27 2.27
C PRO A 198 7.09 -9.03 3.00
N LEU A 199 7.12 -7.86 2.36
CA LEU A 199 6.63 -6.61 2.92
C LEU A 199 5.71 -5.89 1.92
N HIS A 200 4.54 -5.48 2.39
CA HIS A 200 3.63 -4.57 1.69
C HIS A 200 3.36 -3.36 2.58
N VAL A 201 3.73 -2.17 2.11
CA VAL A 201 3.51 -0.89 2.81
C VAL A 201 2.41 -0.10 2.11
N CYS A 202 1.45 0.38 2.89
CA CYS A 202 0.34 1.20 2.40
C CYS A 202 -0.06 2.33 3.36
N GLY A 203 -1.08 3.10 2.96
CA GLY A 203 -1.65 4.23 3.70
C GLY A 203 -3.14 4.41 3.40
N HIS A 204 -3.56 5.65 3.11
CA HIS A 204 -4.88 6.07 2.60
C HIS A 204 -6.05 5.91 3.58
N ARG A 205 -6.18 4.75 4.23
CA ARG A 205 -7.21 4.47 5.23
C ARG A 205 -6.63 4.66 6.62
N HIS A 206 -6.79 5.86 7.18
CA HIS A 206 -6.13 6.26 8.43
C HIS A 206 -6.55 5.38 9.62
N GLU A 207 -7.81 4.99 9.67
CA GLU A 207 -8.37 4.12 10.70
C GLU A 207 -7.89 2.66 10.57
N GLY A 208 -7.36 2.29 9.41
CA GLY A 208 -6.74 1.00 9.11
C GLY A 208 -5.29 0.89 9.55
N ARG A 209 -4.69 1.94 10.13
CA ARG A 209 -3.30 1.91 10.62
C ARG A 209 -3.04 0.65 11.44
N GLY A 210 -2.00 -0.08 11.09
CA GLY A 210 -1.62 -1.30 11.79
C GLY A 210 -0.66 -2.17 10.98
N SER A 211 -0.50 -3.41 11.44
CA SER A 211 0.20 -4.43 10.68
C SER A 211 -0.45 -5.79 10.86
N GLU A 212 -0.47 -6.56 9.79
CA GLU A 212 -0.95 -7.92 9.74
C GLU A 212 0.05 -8.79 9.02
N ARG A 213 0.34 -9.98 9.57
CA ARG A 213 1.12 -11.02 8.89
C ARG A 213 0.17 -12.03 8.30
N VAL A 214 0.13 -12.09 6.98
CA VAL A 214 -0.79 -12.92 6.21
C VAL A 214 -0.05 -14.12 5.66
N ARG A 215 -0.53 -15.32 5.96
CA ARG A 215 -0.08 -16.56 5.32
C ARG A 215 -1.08 -16.97 4.25
N TRP A 216 -0.60 -17.22 3.05
CA TRP A 216 -1.43 -17.49 1.88
C TRP A 216 -1.67 -18.99 1.68
N LYS A 217 -2.88 -19.37 1.25
CA LYS A 217 -3.18 -20.75 0.84
C LYS A 217 -2.59 -21.03 -0.53
N ILE A 218 -1.78 -22.08 -0.62
CA ILE A 218 -1.06 -22.46 -1.85
C ILE A 218 -1.78 -23.60 -2.58
N ASP A 219 -2.63 -24.34 -1.86
CA ASP A 219 -3.06 -25.70 -2.17
C ASP A 219 -4.53 -25.85 -2.59
N LEU A 220 -5.37 -24.81 -2.52
CA LEU A 220 -6.82 -24.98 -2.73
C LEU A 220 -7.41 -24.19 -3.92
N PRO A 221 -8.28 -24.82 -4.74
CA PRO A 221 -9.05 -24.21 -5.82
C PRO A 221 -10.31 -23.45 -5.36
N ILE A 222 -10.56 -23.32 -4.06
CA ILE A 222 -11.83 -22.76 -3.56
C ILE A 222 -11.73 -21.23 -3.44
N ALA A 223 -12.55 -20.56 -4.26
CA ALA A 223 -12.78 -19.13 -4.22
C ALA A 223 -13.30 -18.69 -2.84
N GLY A 224 -12.69 -17.63 -2.27
CA GLY A 224 -13.16 -16.95 -1.06
C GLY A 224 -12.21 -16.99 0.16
N LEU A 225 -11.29 -17.97 0.23
CA LEU A 225 -10.34 -18.10 1.36
C LEU A 225 -8.90 -18.08 0.85
N LEU A 226 -8.41 -16.90 0.47
CA LEU A 226 -7.02 -16.72 -0.02
C LEU A 226 -5.99 -16.90 1.10
N GLU A 227 -6.34 -16.53 2.32
CA GLU A 227 -5.49 -16.57 3.51
C GLU A 227 -5.72 -17.87 4.28
N SER A 228 -4.64 -18.52 4.70
CA SER A 228 -4.70 -19.64 5.64
C SER A 228 -4.73 -19.14 7.09
N GLN A 229 -4.05 -18.02 7.37
CA GLN A 229 -3.88 -17.44 8.68
C GLN A 229 -3.54 -15.96 8.55
N THR A 230 -4.05 -15.16 9.49
CA THR A 230 -3.69 -13.74 9.64
C THR A 230 -3.37 -13.47 11.10
N ASP A 231 -2.13 -13.05 11.38
CA ASP A 231 -1.70 -12.63 12.72
C ASP A 231 -1.72 -11.11 12.81
N VAL A 232 -2.56 -10.57 13.69
CA VAL A 232 -2.70 -9.12 13.90
C VAL A 232 -1.61 -8.65 14.87
N TRP A 233 -0.82 -7.66 14.44
CA TRP A 233 0.23 -7.06 15.27
C TRP A 233 -0.37 -6.19 16.39
N LYS A 234 0.20 -6.32 17.58
CA LYS A 234 -0.08 -5.43 18.71
C LYS A 234 1.05 -4.42 18.83
N ASP A 235 0.74 -3.16 18.59
CA ASP A 235 1.74 -2.10 18.57
C ASP A 235 2.44 -1.92 19.94
N PRO A 236 3.74 -2.25 20.07
CA PRO A 236 4.48 -2.06 21.31
C PRO A 236 4.66 -0.57 21.68
N GLY A 237 4.52 0.33 20.71
CA GLY A 237 4.62 1.77 20.88
C GLY A 237 3.33 2.43 21.36
N THR A 238 2.20 1.73 21.34
CA THR A 238 0.90 2.26 21.79
C THR A 238 0.92 2.51 23.30
N GLY A 239 0.53 3.72 23.71
CA GLY A 239 0.47 4.12 25.13
C GLY A 239 1.83 4.21 25.84
N SER A 240 2.95 4.14 25.11
CA SER A 240 4.30 4.17 25.70
C SER A 240 5.25 5.05 24.89
N ASN A 241 6.49 5.22 25.35
CA ASN A 241 7.56 5.88 24.58
C ASN A 241 8.33 4.92 23.66
N LYS A 242 7.95 3.62 23.63
CA LYS A 242 8.58 2.63 22.77
C LYS A 242 8.31 2.93 21.29
N GLN A 243 9.20 2.44 20.45
CA GLN A 243 9.05 2.45 19.01
C GLN A 243 7.93 1.48 18.60
N SER A 244 7.14 1.88 17.60
CA SER A 244 6.17 1.01 16.94
C SER A 244 6.91 0.06 16.01
N LEU A 245 7.39 -1.06 16.55
CA LEU A 245 8.27 -2.02 15.87
C LEU A 245 7.52 -3.29 15.45
N VAL A 246 7.71 -3.69 14.19
CA VAL A 246 7.38 -5.01 13.64
C VAL A 246 8.71 -5.70 13.33
N ASP A 247 9.11 -6.68 14.15
CA ASP A 247 10.39 -7.39 13.98
C ASP A 247 10.14 -8.75 13.30
N LEU A 248 10.44 -8.80 11.99
CA LEU A 248 10.34 -9.98 11.13
C LEU A 248 11.73 -10.58 10.84
N SER A 249 12.74 -10.22 11.64
CA SER A 249 14.08 -10.78 11.54
C SER A 249 14.22 -12.04 12.39
N LEU A 250 15.28 -12.81 12.14
CA LEU A 250 15.67 -13.95 12.98
C LEU A 250 15.86 -13.54 14.44
N ARG A 251 16.34 -12.32 14.68
CA ARG A 251 16.53 -11.77 16.04
C ARG A 251 15.21 -11.51 16.76
N GLY A 252 14.15 -11.21 16.01
CA GLY A 252 12.78 -11.07 16.53
C GLY A 252 12.14 -12.39 16.97
N GLY A 253 12.77 -13.54 16.64
CA GLY A 253 12.33 -14.88 17.05
C GLY A 253 11.22 -15.49 16.18
N ASN A 254 10.63 -14.72 15.28
CA ASN A 254 9.62 -15.20 14.33
C ASN A 254 9.82 -14.54 12.95
N PRO A 255 10.88 -14.90 12.21
CA PRO A 255 11.19 -14.29 10.91
C PRO A 255 10.07 -14.53 9.91
N ILE A 256 9.93 -13.65 8.91
CA ILE A 256 8.97 -13.85 7.81
C ILE A 256 9.30 -15.15 7.05
N ASP A 257 8.30 -15.98 6.75
CA ASP A 257 8.46 -17.27 6.07
C ASP A 257 8.55 -17.06 4.55
N ASN A 258 9.70 -16.54 4.12
CA ASN A 258 10.08 -16.33 2.73
C ASN A 258 11.56 -16.70 2.52
N ASP A 259 11.87 -17.49 1.50
CA ASP A 259 13.24 -17.99 1.25
C ASP A 259 14.13 -17.07 0.42
N PHE A 260 13.56 -15.96 -0.10
CA PHE A 260 14.21 -14.98 -0.97
C PHE A 260 14.91 -15.58 -2.19
N ASN A 261 14.55 -16.79 -2.63
CA ASN A 261 15.08 -17.39 -3.84
C ASN A 261 14.35 -16.83 -5.06
N HIS A 262 14.89 -15.76 -5.64
CA HIS A 262 14.52 -15.35 -6.99
C HIS A 262 14.97 -16.44 -7.96
N THR A 263 14.08 -17.34 -8.35
CA THR A 263 14.31 -18.16 -9.55
C THR A 263 14.18 -17.22 -10.74
N SER A 264 15.31 -16.69 -11.20
CA SER A 264 15.42 -15.74 -12.32
C SER A 264 14.98 -16.33 -13.67
N SER A 265 14.52 -17.59 -13.70
CA SER A 265 14.14 -18.32 -14.90
C SER A 265 12.66 -18.20 -15.28
N VAL A 266 11.80 -17.59 -14.46
CA VAL A 266 10.39 -17.40 -14.82
C VAL A 266 10.17 -15.96 -15.30
N VAL A 267 10.47 -15.79 -16.59
CA VAL A 267 10.00 -14.72 -17.47
C VAL A 267 10.32 -13.32 -16.93
N SER A 268 11.48 -12.81 -17.34
CA SER A 268 11.55 -11.43 -17.80
C SER A 268 10.40 -11.22 -18.79
N ASN A 269 9.24 -10.84 -18.30
CA ASN A 269 8.38 -9.92 -19.02
C ASN A 269 9.18 -8.63 -19.00
N SER A 270 10.22 -8.57 -19.83
CA SER A 270 10.75 -7.33 -20.35
C SER A 270 9.63 -6.72 -21.16
N VAL A 271 8.66 -6.14 -20.45
CA VAL A 271 7.92 -5.01 -21.00
C VAL A 271 9.01 -3.97 -21.16
N SER A 272 9.47 -3.84 -22.40
CA SER A 272 10.33 -2.74 -22.77
C SER A 272 9.52 -1.48 -22.45
N PHE A 273 9.88 -0.78 -21.37
CA PHE A 273 9.32 0.52 -21.07
C PHE A 273 9.85 1.49 -22.11
N THR A 274 9.21 1.53 -23.29
CA THR A 274 9.28 2.73 -24.11
C THR A 274 8.60 3.82 -23.30
N SER A 275 9.33 4.91 -23.06
CA SER A 275 8.81 6.16 -22.55
C SER A 275 7.83 6.75 -23.57
N THR A 276 6.64 6.17 -23.64
CA THR A 276 5.50 6.68 -24.38
C THR A 276 4.43 6.97 -23.32
N PRO A 277 3.90 8.21 -23.28
CA PRO A 277 2.80 8.54 -22.38
C PRO A 277 1.69 7.52 -22.60
N ALA A 278 1.12 7.01 -21.50
CA ALA A 278 -0.08 6.19 -21.57
C ALA A 278 -1.11 6.91 -22.45
N SER A 279 -1.63 6.22 -23.46
CA SER A 279 -2.71 6.79 -24.27
C SER A 279 -3.87 7.17 -23.35
N PRO A 280 -4.52 8.33 -23.56
CA PRO A 280 -5.63 8.73 -22.72
C PRO A 280 -6.71 7.65 -22.81
N ILE A 281 -7.10 7.09 -21.66
CA ILE A 281 -8.35 6.36 -21.55
C ILE A 281 -9.43 7.36 -21.96
N GLN A 282 -10.03 7.18 -23.13
CA GLN A 282 -11.17 7.97 -23.58
C GLN A 282 -12.34 7.71 -22.62
N GLN A 283 -12.54 8.62 -21.67
CA GLN A 283 -13.81 8.74 -20.98
C GLN A 283 -14.76 9.42 -21.97
N GLU A 284 -15.73 8.65 -22.49
CA GLU A 284 -16.84 9.24 -23.25
C GLU A 284 -17.62 10.18 -22.32
N ALA A 285 -17.62 11.47 -22.70
CA ALA A 285 -18.38 12.50 -22.02
C ALA A 285 -19.88 12.31 -22.33
N SER A 286 -20.64 11.80 -21.36
CA SER A 286 -22.10 11.86 -21.40
C SER A 286 -22.56 13.23 -20.92
N SER A 287 -23.06 14.03 -21.87
CA SER A 287 -23.70 15.32 -21.66
C SER A 287 -25.05 15.17 -20.94
N GLN A 288 -25.23 15.89 -19.83
CA GLN A 288 -26.39 16.75 -19.47
C GLN A 288 -26.50 16.94 -17.93
N PRO A 289 -27.10 18.05 -17.48
CA PRO A 289 -26.76 18.69 -16.21
C PRO A 289 -27.72 18.30 -15.07
N ASP A 290 -27.27 18.42 -13.82
CA ASP A 290 -28.06 19.19 -12.85
C ASP A 290 -27.25 19.59 -11.61
N VAL A 291 -27.50 20.84 -11.24
CA VAL A 291 -26.95 21.61 -10.12
C VAL A 291 -27.55 21.07 -8.82
N MET A 292 -26.71 20.72 -7.83
CA MET A 292 -27.09 20.88 -6.42
C MET A 292 -25.91 21.38 -5.59
N VAL A 293 -26.01 22.64 -5.21
CA VAL A 293 -25.23 23.31 -4.18
C VAL A 293 -25.58 22.70 -2.82
N ALA A 294 -24.61 22.11 -2.12
CA ALA A 294 -24.75 21.79 -0.70
C ALA A 294 -23.92 22.77 0.13
N ALA A 295 -24.59 23.84 0.57
CA ALA A 295 -24.09 24.77 1.57
C ALA A 295 -24.13 24.11 2.96
N TYR A 296 -23.00 24.09 3.66
CA TYR A 296 -22.94 23.69 5.07
C TYR A 296 -23.43 24.84 5.95
N ALA A 297 -24.64 24.70 6.50
CA ALA A 297 -25.14 25.54 7.59
C ALA A 297 -25.45 24.67 8.81
N ASN A 298 -24.88 25.09 9.94
CA ASN A 298 -24.99 24.48 11.26
C ASN A 298 -26.21 25.07 12.00
N PRO A 299 -27.12 24.26 12.60
CA PRO A 299 -27.90 24.77 13.71
C PRO A 299 -27.89 23.87 14.95
N ARG A 300 -27.52 24.54 16.04
CA ARG A 300 -27.76 24.35 17.47
C ARG A 300 -28.83 23.32 17.91
N ARG A 301 -28.45 22.59 18.96
CA ARG A 301 -29.23 21.91 20.01
C ARG A 301 -30.73 22.19 20.06
N SER A 302 -31.53 21.12 19.99
CA SER A 302 -32.72 20.95 20.84
C SER A 302 -32.89 19.48 21.22
N SER A 303 -33.09 19.26 22.51
CA SER A 303 -33.35 17.98 23.18
C SER A 303 -34.71 17.39 22.83
N VAL A 304 -34.75 16.18 22.28
CA VAL A 304 -35.89 15.26 22.42
C VAL A 304 -35.38 13.83 22.53
N VAL A 305 -35.60 13.25 23.70
CA VAL A 305 -35.35 11.83 24.01
C VAL A 305 -36.36 10.98 23.24
N LYS A 306 -35.89 10.07 22.38
CA LYS A 306 -36.66 8.90 21.94
C LYS A 306 -35.82 7.64 22.14
N LYS A 307 -36.27 6.82 23.10
CA LYS A 307 -35.83 5.45 23.34
C LYS A 307 -35.91 4.65 22.04
N LEU A 308 -34.80 4.05 21.62
CA LEU A 308 -34.81 2.86 20.78
C LEU A 308 -33.91 1.79 21.42
N SER A 309 -34.52 0.63 21.54
CA SER A 309 -34.06 -0.57 22.24
C SER A 309 -32.79 -1.17 21.63
N SER A 310 -31.90 -1.58 22.52
CA SER A 310 -30.69 -2.35 22.27
C SER A 310 -30.96 -3.67 21.54
N LEU A 311 -30.33 -3.86 20.38
CA LEU A 311 -30.07 -5.18 19.79
C LEU A 311 -28.55 -5.32 19.66
N SER A 312 -27.93 -5.73 20.76
CA SER A 312 -26.58 -6.28 20.77
C SER A 312 -26.59 -7.65 20.09
N ARG A 313 -26.02 -7.78 18.88
CA ARG A 313 -25.64 -9.10 18.35
C ARG A 313 -24.24 -9.44 18.85
N THR A 314 -24.20 -10.12 19.99
CA THR A 314 -23.04 -10.89 20.44
C THR A 314 -22.84 -12.08 19.50
N PHE A 315 -21.68 -12.15 18.85
CA PHE A 315 -21.27 -13.31 18.07
C PHE A 315 -20.96 -14.46 19.05
N GLN A 316 -21.74 -15.55 18.99
CA GLN A 316 -21.41 -16.82 19.65
C GLN A 316 -20.88 -17.80 18.60
N PRO A 317 -19.77 -18.52 18.87
CA PRO A 317 -19.30 -19.55 17.95
C PRO A 317 -20.31 -20.72 17.90
N PRO A 318 -20.53 -21.34 16.73
CA PRO A 318 -21.49 -22.42 16.60
C PRO A 318 -21.04 -23.65 17.39
N ARG A 319 -22.01 -24.26 18.09
CA ARG A 319 -21.84 -25.54 18.78
C ARG A 319 -21.56 -26.66 17.77
N VAL A 320 -20.66 -27.56 18.17
CA VAL A 320 -20.27 -28.76 17.42
C VAL A 320 -21.49 -29.68 17.24
N GLY A 321 -21.96 -29.78 16.00
CA GLY A 321 -22.93 -30.76 15.52
C GLY A 321 -22.49 -31.29 14.16
N ARG A 322 -22.63 -32.60 13.93
CA ARG A 322 -22.15 -33.35 12.76
C ARG A 322 -22.54 -32.71 11.40
N PRO A 323 -21.73 -32.92 10.35
CA PRO A 323 -21.85 -32.17 9.10
C PRO A 323 -23.06 -32.63 8.28
N ALA A 324 -23.97 -31.70 8.00
CA ALA A 324 -24.87 -31.80 6.86
C ALA A 324 -24.12 -31.23 5.64
N ALA A 325 -24.08 -31.98 4.54
CA ALA A 325 -23.46 -31.57 3.30
C ALA A 325 -24.10 -30.26 2.81
N ILE A 326 -23.32 -29.18 2.83
CA ILE A 326 -23.71 -27.91 2.20
C ILE A 326 -23.37 -28.07 0.72
N ALA A 327 -24.41 -28.11 -0.12
CA ALA A 327 -24.26 -28.04 -1.56
C ALA A 327 -23.60 -26.71 -1.93
N THR A 328 -22.36 -26.79 -2.41
CA THR A 328 -21.60 -25.67 -2.99
C THR A 328 -22.08 -25.44 -4.41
N ALA A 329 -23.02 -24.53 -4.62
CA ALA A 329 -23.23 -23.95 -5.94
C ALA A 329 -22.11 -22.92 -6.16
N GLN A 330 -21.17 -23.24 -7.06
CA GLN A 330 -20.12 -22.31 -7.50
C GLN A 330 -20.78 -21.15 -8.25
N THR A 331 -20.43 -19.91 -7.89
CA THR A 331 -20.94 -18.72 -8.59
C THR A 331 -20.13 -18.46 -9.86
N GLN A 332 -20.69 -17.72 -10.82
CA GLN A 332 -19.98 -17.30 -12.03
C GLN A 332 -18.73 -16.44 -11.69
N GLU A 333 -18.78 -15.68 -10.59
CA GLU A 333 -17.62 -14.96 -10.06
C GLU A 333 -16.54 -15.92 -9.54
N ASP A 334 -16.94 -17.02 -8.90
CA ASP A 334 -16.01 -18.06 -8.44
C ASP A 334 -15.33 -18.76 -9.62
N GLU A 335 -16.06 -19.08 -10.70
CA GLU A 335 -15.48 -19.70 -11.90
C GLU A 335 -14.49 -18.78 -12.63
N GLN A 336 -14.82 -17.49 -12.78
CA GLN A 336 -13.91 -16.50 -13.37
C GLN A 336 -12.68 -16.25 -12.50
N LEU A 337 -12.85 -16.24 -11.17
CA LEU A 337 -11.74 -16.15 -10.24
C LEU A 337 -10.86 -17.41 -10.33
N ILE A 338 -11.45 -18.60 -10.33
CA ILE A 338 -10.73 -19.89 -10.47
C ILE A 338 -9.95 -19.94 -11.78
N SER A 339 -10.55 -19.54 -12.90
CA SER A 339 -9.86 -19.50 -14.20
C SER A 339 -8.66 -18.54 -14.22
N ARG A 340 -8.80 -17.34 -13.63
CA ARG A 340 -7.70 -16.37 -13.51
C ARG A 340 -6.60 -16.93 -12.60
N LEU A 341 -7.01 -17.49 -11.46
CA LEU A 341 -6.14 -18.13 -10.49
C LEU A 341 -5.41 -19.34 -11.08
N ASP A 342 -5.98 -20.13 -11.98
CA ASP A 342 -5.30 -21.31 -12.54
C ASP A 342 -4.14 -20.93 -13.48
N SER A 343 -4.31 -19.86 -14.26
CA SER A 343 -3.22 -19.31 -15.08
C SER A 343 -2.08 -18.75 -14.20
N TRP A 344 -2.43 -18.05 -13.12
CA TRP A 344 -1.47 -17.49 -12.18
C TRP A 344 -0.87 -18.52 -11.24
N ARG A 345 -1.62 -19.55 -10.85
CA ARG A 345 -1.16 -20.69 -10.04
C ARG A 345 -0.05 -21.40 -10.77
N THR A 346 -0.18 -21.62 -12.08
CA THR A 346 0.89 -22.24 -12.85
C THR A 346 2.17 -21.40 -12.77
N ALA A 347 2.09 -20.08 -13.00
CA ALA A 347 3.26 -19.19 -12.88
C ALA A 347 3.78 -19.05 -11.42
N ALA A 348 2.89 -19.02 -10.43
CA ALA A 348 3.22 -18.83 -9.01
C ALA A 348 3.72 -20.12 -8.33
N LEU A 349 3.29 -21.29 -8.80
CA LEU A 349 3.76 -22.60 -8.35
C LEU A 349 5.11 -22.93 -9.01
N LEU A 350 5.31 -22.57 -10.28
CA LEU A 350 6.57 -22.82 -11.00
C LEU A 350 7.71 -21.87 -10.60
N GLY A 351 7.42 -20.68 -10.04
CA GLY A 351 8.43 -19.67 -9.73
C GLY A 351 8.70 -19.38 -8.25
N ARG A 352 7.92 -19.93 -7.31
CA ARG A 352 7.97 -19.51 -5.88
C ARG A 352 7.80 -20.62 -4.86
N MET A 353 8.53 -21.71 -5.03
CA MET A 353 8.86 -22.52 -3.87
C MET A 353 9.57 -21.62 -2.86
N GLY A 354 8.91 -21.28 -1.75
CA GLY A 354 9.54 -20.58 -0.63
C GLY A 354 8.94 -19.23 -0.18
N LYS A 355 8.15 -18.50 -0.99
CA LYS A 355 7.44 -17.28 -0.51
C LYS A 355 6.06 -17.64 0.06
N ARG A 356 5.83 -17.59 1.38
CA ARG A 356 4.56 -18.05 2.00
C ARG A 356 3.75 -16.95 2.67
N GLU A 357 4.39 -15.84 3.01
CA GLU A 357 3.78 -14.81 3.84
C GLU A 357 4.02 -13.40 3.32
N THR A 358 3.10 -12.51 3.64
CA THR A 358 3.22 -11.07 3.43
C THR A 358 2.94 -10.36 4.74
N CYS A 359 3.84 -9.47 5.15
CA CYS A 359 3.53 -8.50 6.19
C CYS A 359 2.91 -7.25 5.54
N VAL A 360 1.62 -7.03 5.75
CA VAL A 360 0.91 -5.82 5.36
C VAL A 360 1.08 -4.79 6.48
N VAL A 361 1.44 -3.57 6.13
CA VAL A 361 1.65 -2.47 7.07
C VAL A 361 0.97 -1.21 6.54
N ASN A 362 -0.13 -0.80 7.18
CA ASN A 362 -0.71 0.51 6.94
C ASN A 362 -0.05 1.54 7.86
N THR A 363 0.60 2.52 7.24
CA THR A 363 1.56 3.42 7.86
C THR A 363 1.05 4.84 8.04
N ALA A 364 -0.27 5.02 7.93
CA ALA A 364 -0.92 6.31 8.08
C ALA A 364 -0.48 6.98 9.38
N ILE A 365 0.22 8.11 9.24
CA ILE A 365 0.66 8.91 10.38
C ILE A 365 -0.49 9.73 10.90
N MET A 366 -1.35 10.26 10.04
CA MET A 366 -2.54 10.96 10.50
C MET A 366 -3.53 9.97 11.12
N ALA A 367 -3.90 10.18 12.39
CA ALA A 367 -4.71 9.22 13.15
C ALA A 367 -6.18 9.19 12.77
N GLN A 368 -6.65 10.21 12.07
CA GLN A 368 -8.02 10.32 11.57
C GLN A 368 -7.99 10.88 10.17
N SER A 369 -8.95 10.45 9.35
CA SER A 369 -9.17 10.97 8.01
C SER A 369 -9.22 12.50 8.00
N TYR A 370 -8.68 13.11 6.93
CA TYR A 370 -8.70 14.57 6.77
C TYR A 370 -10.15 15.09 6.78
N GLY A 371 -10.44 16.11 7.60
CA GLY A 371 -11.77 16.71 7.72
C GLY A 371 -12.68 16.19 8.85
N ALA A 372 -12.23 15.21 9.67
CA ALA A 372 -13.01 14.62 10.77
C ALA A 372 -13.26 15.55 12.00
N GLY A 373 -12.92 16.84 11.93
CA GLY A 373 -13.35 17.84 12.93
C GLY A 373 -12.73 17.76 14.34
N GLY A 374 -11.57 17.12 14.50
CA GLY A 374 -10.81 17.03 15.77
C GLY A 374 -9.41 17.65 15.71
N PRO A 375 -8.72 17.79 16.86
CA PRO A 375 -7.31 18.20 16.87
C PRO A 375 -6.46 17.18 16.11
N ARG A 376 -5.54 17.66 15.26
CA ARG A 376 -4.63 16.80 14.48
C ARG A 376 -3.80 15.94 15.44
N ARG A 377 -3.90 14.62 15.29
CA ARG A 377 -3.12 13.64 16.05
C ARG A 377 -2.27 12.85 15.08
N LEU A 378 -0.97 12.78 15.38
CA LEU A 378 0.00 12.03 14.60
C LEU A 378 0.38 10.75 15.35
N ASN A 379 0.28 9.64 14.65
CA ASN A 379 0.85 8.37 15.05
C ASN A 379 2.36 8.38 14.81
N LYS A 380 3.07 7.51 15.53
CA LYS A 380 4.51 7.31 15.30
C LYS A 380 4.73 6.59 13.96
N PRO A 381 5.86 6.82 13.28
CA PRO A 381 6.30 5.93 12.20
C PRO A 381 6.30 4.46 12.65
N ILE A 382 5.89 3.54 11.76
CA ILE A 382 6.06 2.10 12.00
C ILE A 382 7.43 1.71 11.48
N VAL A 383 8.18 0.97 12.28
CA VAL A 383 9.49 0.46 11.90
C VAL A 383 9.41 -1.03 11.71
N VAL A 384 9.97 -1.51 10.59
CA VAL A 384 9.96 -2.92 10.21
C VAL A 384 11.39 -3.40 10.06
N ASP A 385 11.78 -4.40 10.84
CA ASP A 385 13.06 -5.09 10.69
C ASP A 385 12.84 -6.39 9.92
N ILE A 386 13.55 -6.60 8.81
CA ILE A 386 13.46 -7.80 7.97
C ILE A 386 14.87 -8.22 7.51
N ASP A 387 15.16 -9.51 7.52
CA ASP A 387 16.42 -10.03 7.00
C ASP A 387 16.36 -10.16 5.48
N LEU A 388 17.25 -9.45 4.77
CA LEU A 388 17.31 -9.42 3.31
C LEU A 388 18.64 -9.96 2.77
N PRO A 389 18.68 -10.43 1.52
CA PRO A 389 19.92 -10.89 0.89
C PRO A 389 21.00 -9.81 0.85
N VAL A 390 22.22 -10.17 1.25
CA VAL A 390 23.43 -9.36 1.04
C VAL A 390 23.84 -9.47 -0.43
N TRP A 391 24.13 -8.36 -1.08
CA TRP A 391 24.59 -8.43 -2.48
C TRP A 391 25.99 -9.06 -2.52
N PRO A 392 26.30 -9.90 -3.53
CA PRO A 392 27.59 -10.56 -3.62
C PRO A 392 28.70 -9.52 -3.67
N ALA A 393 29.71 -9.63 -2.79
CA ALA A 393 30.88 -8.76 -2.90
C ALA A 393 31.49 -8.98 -4.30
N GLU A 394 31.74 -7.89 -5.04
CA GLU A 394 32.52 -7.97 -6.28
C GLU A 394 33.81 -8.71 -5.96
N SER A 395 34.07 -9.79 -6.70
CA SER A 395 35.33 -10.54 -6.61
C SER A 395 36.42 -9.54 -6.96
N ARG A 396 37.18 -9.10 -5.96
CA ARG A 396 38.38 -8.30 -6.17
C ARG A 396 39.48 -9.16 -6.77
#